data_AF-A0A1B7W995-F1
#
_entry.id   AF-A0A1B7W995-F1
#
_cell.length_a   1.000
_cell.length_b   1.000
_cell.length_c   1.000
_cell.angle_alpha   90.00
_cell.angle_beta   90.00
_cell.angle_gamma   90.00
#
_symmetry.space_group_name_H-M   'P 1'
#
loop_
_entity.id
_entity.type
_entity.pdbx_description
1 polymer ?
#
loop_
_entity_poly.entity_id
_entity_poly.type
_entity_poly.pdbx_seq_one_letter_code
_entity_poly.pdbx_strand_id
1 'polypeptide(L)' 'EDVKRECLKMYVNGMGFRGIERVKNVHHTTIISWVKQVGKLLPDYYDPETIPDVGELDELETFVGSKKTKFGSGRL' A
#
# COMPACT_ATOMS: atom_id res chain seq x y z
N GLU A 1 4.31 -2.74 -20.91
CA GLU A 1 4.73 -2.52 -19.50
C GLU A 1 4.15 -1.24 -18.89
N ASP A 2 3.68 -0.32 -19.73
CA ASP A 2 3.17 1.00 -19.31
C ASP A 2 1.97 0.93 -18.37
N VAL A 3 1.04 0.00 -18.62
CA VAL A 3 -0.15 -0.18 -17.77
C VAL A 3 0.23 -0.55 -16.34
N LYS A 4 1.23 -1.44 -16.14
CA LYS A 4 1.70 -1.82 -14.80
C LYS A 4 2.29 -0.62 -14.08
N ARG A 5 3.15 0.15 -14.75
CA ARG A 5 3.79 1.35 -14.18
C ARG A 5 2.74 2.41 -13.82
N GLU A 6 1.75 2.61 -14.67
CA GLU A 6 0.70 3.60 -14.44
C GLU A 6 -0.25 3.20 -13.29
N CYS A 7 -0.63 1.92 -13.20
CA CYS A 7 -1.40 1.39 -12.07
C CYS A 7 -0.65 1.56 -10.74
N LEU A 8 0.67 1.28 -10.73
CA LEU A 8 1.49 1.47 -9.54
C LEU A 8 1.60 2.95 -9.16
N LYS A 9 1.73 3.85 -10.14
CA LYS A 9 1.74 5.31 -9.90
C LYS A 9 0.41 5.78 -9.29
N MET A 10 -0.73 5.31 -9.79
CA MET A 10 -2.04 5.62 -9.21
C MET A 10 -2.16 5.11 -7.77
N TYR A 11 -1.63 3.93 -7.47
CA TYR A 11 -1.64 3.38 -6.12
C TYR A 11 -0.80 4.23 -5.14
N VAL A 12 0.42 4.60 -5.52
CA VAL A 12 1.30 5.46 -4.70
C VAL A 12 0.69 6.84 -4.48
N ASN A 13 -0.08 7.35 -5.46
CA ASN A 13 -0.85 8.59 -5.33
C ASN A 13 -2.12 8.45 -4.46
N GLY A 14 -2.32 7.33 -3.78
CA GLY A 14 -3.44 7.12 -2.85
C GLY A 14 -4.73 6.59 -3.48
N MET A 15 -4.73 6.22 -4.77
CA MET A 15 -5.92 5.64 -5.40
C MET A 15 -6.16 4.20 -4.93
N GLY A 16 -7.37 3.90 -4.45
CA GLY A 16 -7.74 2.54 -4.05
C GLY A 16 -7.76 1.56 -5.22
N PHE A 17 -7.48 0.27 -4.97
CA PHE A 17 -7.38 -0.77 -6.01
C PHE A 17 -8.60 -0.88 -6.93
N ARG A 18 -9.81 -0.76 -6.37
CA ARG A 18 -11.07 -0.76 -7.14
C ARG A 18 -11.25 0.51 -7.99
N GLY A 19 -10.66 1.63 -7.56
CA GLY A 19 -10.64 2.87 -8.33
C GLY A 19 -9.76 2.72 -9.57
N ILE A 20 -8.56 2.16 -9.38
CA ILE A 20 -7.62 1.89 -10.48
C ILE A 20 -8.21 0.87 -11.46
N GLU A 21 -8.90 -0.16 -10.96
CA GLU A 21 -9.62 -1.14 -11.79
C GLU A 21 -10.63 -0.47 -12.73
N ARG A 22 -11.43 0.48 -12.24
CA ARG A 22 -12.40 1.22 -13.06
C ARG A 22 -11.75 2.10 -14.12
N VAL A 23 -10.58 2.68 -13.82
CA VAL A 23 -9.86 3.58 -14.75
C VAL A 23 -9.11 2.80 -15.81
N LYS A 24 -8.47 1.68 -15.44
CA LYS A 24 -7.60 0.91 -16.33
C LYS A 24 -8.21 -0.36 -16.90
N ASN A 25 -9.41 -0.74 -16.44
CA ASN A 25 -10.06 -2.00 -16.76
C ASN A 25 -9.16 -3.22 -16.50
N VAL A 26 -8.34 -3.13 -15.45
CA VAL A 26 -7.46 -4.21 -14.96
C VAL A 26 -8.03 -4.72 -13.65
N HIS A 27 -8.22 -6.03 -13.54
CA HIS A 27 -8.78 -6.61 -12.33
C HIS A 27 -7.92 -6.27 -11.10
N HIS A 28 -8.58 -5.82 -10.02
CA HIS A 28 -7.90 -5.30 -8.83
C HIS A 28 -6.91 -6.31 -8.19
N THR A 29 -7.16 -7.62 -8.31
CA THR A 29 -6.23 -8.64 -7.79
C THR A 29 -4.88 -8.65 -8.52
N THR A 30 -4.88 -8.33 -9.81
CA THR A 30 -3.65 -8.21 -10.61
C THR A 30 -2.81 -7.05 -10.11
N ILE A 31 -3.45 -5.91 -9.79
CA ILE A 31 -2.79 -4.73 -9.24
C ILE A 31 -2.19 -5.07 -7.85
N ILE A 32 -2.94 -5.77 -7.00
CA ILE A 32 -2.44 -6.24 -5.69
C ILE A 32 -1.22 -7.17 -5.86
N SER A 33 -1.27 -8.09 -6.82
CA SER A 33 -0.14 -8.97 -7.12
C SER A 33 1.11 -8.18 -7.53
N TRP A 34 0.97 -7.17 -8.39
CA TRP A 34 2.07 -6.30 -8.79
C TRP A 34 2.63 -5.49 -7.63
N VAL A 35 1.78 -4.93 -6.76
CA VAL A 35 2.23 -4.21 -5.56
C VAL A 35 3.03 -5.15 -4.65
N LYS A 36 2.57 -6.39 -4.43
CA LYS A 36 3.30 -7.39 -3.65
C LYS A 36 4.65 -7.76 -4.26
N GLN A 37 4.74 -7.88 -5.59
CA GLN A 37 5.99 -8.17 -6.28
C GLN A 37 7.00 -7.03 -6.12
N VAL A 38 6.56 -5.79 -6.27
CA VAL A 38 7.43 -4.61 -6.10
C VAL A 38 7.81 -4.42 -4.64
N GLY A 39 6.88 -4.65 -3.71
CA GLY A 39 7.15 -4.59 -2.27
C GLY A 39 8.25 -5.55 -1.81
N LYS A 40 8.35 -6.74 -2.41
CA LYS A 40 9.44 -7.69 -2.13
C LYS A 40 10.83 -7.26 -2.62
N LEU A 41 10.89 -6.31 -3.56
CA LEU A 41 12.16 -5.77 -4.05
C LEU A 41 12.66 -4.62 -3.19
N LEU A 42 11.79 -4.04 -2.35
CA LEU A 42 12.17 -3.00 -1.41
C LEU A 42 12.79 -3.65 -0.17
N PRO A 43 13.85 -3.04 0.40
CA PRO A 43 14.40 -3.50 1.66
C PRO A 43 13.35 -3.39 2.78
N ASP A 44 13.38 -4.33 3.73
CA ASP A 44 12.44 -4.36 4.87
C ASP A 44 12.56 -3.12 5.76
N TYR A 45 13.74 -2.47 5.75
CA TYR A 45 14.02 -1.25 6.49
C TYR A 45 14.78 -0.26 5.62
N TYR A 46 14.52 1.03 5.83
CA TYR A 46 15.30 2.09 5.24
C TYR A 46 16.66 2.16 5.94
N ASP A 47 17.71 1.73 5.25
CA ASP A 47 19.09 1.84 5.75
C ASP A 47 19.78 3.04 5.07
N PRO A 48 19.82 4.22 5.71
CA PRO A 48 20.51 5.37 5.14
C PRO A 48 22.02 5.16 5.19
N GLU A 49 22.71 5.35 4.06
CA GLU A 49 24.19 5.31 4.00
C GLU A 49 24.86 6.37 4.91
N THR A 50 24.14 7.44 5.25
CA THR A 50 24.61 8.51 6.12
C THR A 50 23.56 8.85 7.17
N ILE A 51 23.96 8.85 8.44
CA ILE A 51 23.11 9.29 9.54
C ILE A 51 23.02 10.81 9.45
N PRO A 52 21.82 11.39 9.30
CA PRO A 52 21.68 12.84 9.26
C PRO A 52 22.01 13.44 10.65
N ASP A 53 22.76 14.55 10.67
CA ASP A 53 23.11 15.28 11.92
C ASP A 53 21.86 15.83 12.64
N VAL A 54 20.76 16.06 11.91
CA VAL A 54 19.46 16.49 12.43
C VAL A 54 18.37 15.72 11.68
N GLY A 55 17.51 15.00 12.40
CA GLY A 55 16.36 14.29 11.83
C GLY A 55 15.05 14.97 12.22
N GLU A 56 14.27 15.42 11.25
CA GLU A 56 12.88 15.83 11.48
C GLU A 56 12.00 14.57 11.57
N LEU A 57 11.31 14.40 12.70
CA LEU A 57 10.29 13.36 12.89
C LEU A 57 8.93 13.94 12.50
N ASP A 58 8.39 13.50 11.37
CA ASP A 58 7.01 13.82 10.97
C ASP A 58 6.05 12.76 11.55
N GLU A 59 5.10 13.18 12.38
CA GLU A 59 4.12 12.29 13.02
C GLU A 59 2.96 12.01 12.06
N LEU A 60 3.05 10.92 11.30
CA LEU A 60 1.95 10.43 10.48
C LEU A 60 1.06 9.48 11.29
N GLU A 61 -0.09 9.97 11.75
CA GLU A 61 -1.13 9.11 12.33
C GLU A 61 -1.79 8.27 11.24
N THR A 62 -1.43 6.99 11.16
CA THR A 62 -2.18 6.01 10.35
C THR A 62 -3.14 5.26 11.27
N PHE A 63 -4.44 5.57 11.22
CA PHE A 63 -5.46 4.81 11.95
C PHE A 63 -5.59 3.41 11.33
N VAL A 64 -4.72 2.48 11.74
CA VAL A 64 -4.85 1.07 11.42
C VAL A 64 -5.88 0.51 12.38
N GLY A 65 -7.13 0.40 11.94
CA GLY A 65 -8.21 -0.18 12.72
C GLY A 65 -7.85 -1.60 13.17
N SER A 66 -7.39 -1.75 14.41
CA SER A 66 -7.12 -3.05 15.00
C SER A 66 -8.44 -3.77 15.24
N LYS A 67 -8.75 -4.80 14.45
CA LYS A 67 -9.90 -5.67 14.73
C LYS A 67 -9.58 -6.48 16.00
N LYS A 68 -10.29 -6.22 17.10
CA LYS A 68 -10.34 -7.15 18.23
C LYS A 68 -11.15 -8.37 17.79
N THR A 69 -10.51 -9.47 17.41
CA THR A 69 -11.22 -10.74 17.25
C THR A 69 -11.41 -11.40 18.61
N LYS A 70 -12.66 -11.51 19.06
CA LYS A 70 -13.22 -12.72 19.68
C LYS A 70 -14.70 -12.81 19.29
N PHE A 71 -15.01 -13.78 18.42
CA PHE A 71 -16.31 -14.33 18.05
C PHE A 71 -17.59 -13.63 18.58
N GLY A 72 -18.46 -13.21 17.65
CA GLY A 72 -19.87 -12.90 17.93
C GLY A 72 -20.74 -13.30 16.74
N SER A 73 -21.58 -14.32 16.90
CA SER A 73 -22.60 -14.71 15.92
C SER A 73 -23.79 -13.74 16.03
N GLY A 74 -23.76 -12.66 15.24
CA GLY A 74 -24.94 -11.81 15.04
C GLY A 74 -25.94 -12.53 14.14
N ARG A 75 -26.94 -13.17 14.73
CA ARG A 75 -28.15 -13.63 14.05
C ARG A 75 -29.17 -12.50 14.18
N LEU A 76 -29.51 -11.84 13.09
CA LEU A 76 -30.78 -11.14 12.86
C LEU A 76 -31.12 -11.27 11.38
#